data_AF-A0A6A6BAB4-F1
#
_entry.id   AF-A0A6A6BAB4-F1
#
_cell.length_a   1.000
_cell.length_b   1.000
_cell.length_c   1.000
_cell.angle_alpha   90.00
_cell.angle_beta   90.00
_cell.angle_gamma   90.00
#
_symmetry.space_group_name_H-M   'P 1'
#
loop_
_entity.id
_entity.type
_entity.pdbx_description
1 polymer ?
#
loop_
_entity_poly.entity_id
_entity_poly.type
_entity_poly.pdbx_seq_one_letter_code
_entity_poly.pdbx_strand_id
1 'polypeptide(L)'
;MEPYRAFYGSTVRTLVKRYTGLRPKKAVNWKRLRCGCGCSDCFKLDRFLTDPNERVCHFPVSKQRRYHLHLQLDGADCTHLTDRRGSPQTLVVTKTGRRHGTDLQEWR
;
A
#
# COMPACT_ATOMS: atom_id res chain seq x y z
N MET A 1 28.79 -1.09 41.46
CA MET A 1 27.37 -0.77 41.15
C MET A 1 27.39 0.52 40.36
N GLU A 2 27.09 0.45 39.06
CA GLU A 2 27.34 1.56 38.13
C GLU A 2 26.29 2.69 38.28
N PRO A 3 26.66 3.86 38.84
CA PRO A 3 25.73 4.93 39.22
C PRO A 3 25.11 5.65 38.01
N TYR A 4 25.61 5.40 36.80
CA TYR A 4 25.14 6.07 35.59
C TYR A 4 23.79 5.52 35.09
N ARG A 5 23.44 4.29 35.46
CA ARG A 5 22.33 3.54 34.83
C ARG A 5 20.94 4.19 35.01
N ALA A 6 20.73 4.90 36.11
CA ALA A 6 19.47 5.57 36.42
C ALA A 6 19.24 6.86 35.61
N PHE A 7 20.31 7.59 35.30
CA PHE A 7 20.24 8.86 34.57
C PHE A 7 20.11 8.66 33.05
N TYR A 8 20.76 7.62 32.51
CA TYR A 8 20.65 7.27 31.09
C TYR A 8 19.20 6.87 30.70
N GLY A 9 18.47 6.19 31.58
CA GLY A 9 17.11 5.74 31.28
C GLY A 9 16.07 6.87 31.21
N SER A 10 16.27 7.97 31.92
CA SER A 10 15.33 9.11 31.93
C SER A 10 15.60 10.07 30.77
N THR A 11 16.87 10.39 30.53
CA THR A 11 17.32 11.26 29.44
C THR A 11 16.98 10.68 28.07
N VAL A 12 17.30 9.41 27.81
CA VAL A 12 16.95 8.73 26.56
C VAL A 12 15.44 8.72 26.35
N ARG A 13 14.64 8.49 27.40
CA ARG A 13 13.17 8.43 27.29
C ARG A 13 12.55 9.78 26.98
N THR A 14 13.09 10.86 27.54
CA THR A 14 12.67 12.24 27.23
C THR A 14 13.04 12.62 25.80
N LEU A 15 14.23 12.24 25.34
CA LEU A 15 14.67 12.49 23.96
C LEU A 15 13.81 11.71 22.96
N VAL A 16 13.57 10.42 23.19
CA VAL A 16 12.69 9.61 22.33
C VAL A 16 11.31 10.25 22.24
N LYS A 17 10.69 10.64 23.38
CA LYS A 17 9.38 11.31 23.34
C LYS A 17 9.38 12.65 22.60
N ARG A 18 10.50 13.39 22.61
CA ARG A 18 10.63 14.70 21.97
C ARG A 18 10.90 14.60 20.47
N TYR A 19 11.62 13.56 20.04
CA TYR A 19 12.10 13.42 18.66
C TYR A 19 11.36 12.35 17.86
N THR A 20 10.71 11.37 18.48
CA THR A 20 9.86 10.44 17.74
C THR A 20 8.46 11.03 17.62
N GLY A 21 8.16 11.61 16.46
CA GLY A 21 6.78 11.93 16.06
C GLY A 21 5.88 10.69 16.14
N LEU A 22 4.57 10.92 16.24
CA LEU A 22 3.55 9.86 16.39
C LEU A 22 3.82 8.73 15.40
N ARG A 23 4.14 7.54 15.93
CA ARG A 23 4.39 6.33 15.14
C ARG A 23 3.32 6.21 14.05
N PRO A 24 3.69 6.17 12.76
CA PRO A 24 2.71 6.12 11.67
C PRO A 24 1.83 4.90 11.90
N LYS A 25 0.56 5.16 12.21
CA LYS A 25 -0.43 4.11 12.46
C LYS A 25 -0.45 3.24 11.20
N LYS A 26 -0.05 1.98 11.33
CA LYS A 26 -0.17 0.99 10.25
C LYS A 26 -1.59 1.11 9.70
N ALA A 27 -1.74 1.20 8.37
CA ALA A 27 -3.05 1.20 7.75
C ALA A 27 -3.81 -0.05 8.26
N VAL A 28 -4.91 0.19 8.96
CA VAL A 28 -5.68 -0.85 9.68
C VAL A 28 -6.24 -1.90 8.71
N ASN A 29 -6.34 -1.59 7.42
CA ASN A 29 -6.82 -2.49 6.39
C ASN A 29 -6.25 -2.17 5.00
N TRP A 30 -6.35 -3.14 4.08
CA TRP A 30 -5.99 -2.98 2.67
C TRP A 30 -7.10 -2.33 1.84
N LYS A 31 -8.07 -1.62 2.44
CA LYS A 31 -9.14 -0.97 1.67
C LYS A 31 -8.59 0.22 0.89
N ARG A 32 -9.04 0.38 -0.36
CA ARG A 32 -8.70 1.49 -1.25
C ARG A 32 -9.96 2.14 -1.82
N LEU A 33 -9.80 3.37 -2.28
CA LEU A 33 -10.86 4.07 -2.98
C LEU A 33 -11.15 3.35 -4.31
N ARG A 34 -12.42 3.35 -4.69
CA ARG A 34 -12.88 2.86 -5.99
C ARG A 34 -12.37 3.79 -7.08
N CYS A 35 -11.97 3.23 -8.21
CA CYS A 35 -11.50 3.98 -9.38
C CYS A 35 -12.14 3.51 -10.68
N GLY A 36 -13.10 2.59 -10.62
CA GLY A 36 -13.78 2.06 -11.78
C GLY A 36 -14.74 3.03 -12.47
N CYS A 37 -14.84 2.94 -13.80
CA CYS A 37 -15.80 3.69 -14.60
C CYS A 37 -17.21 3.06 -14.68
N GLY A 38 -17.50 2.03 -13.87
CA GLY A 38 -18.79 1.30 -13.89
C GLY A 38 -18.88 0.14 -14.89
N CYS A 39 -17.81 -0.14 -15.64
CA CYS A 39 -17.73 -1.31 -16.52
C CYS A 39 -17.66 -2.64 -15.75
N SER A 40 -17.95 -3.78 -16.40
CA SER A 40 -17.89 -5.10 -15.75
C SER A 40 -16.53 -5.42 -15.11
N ASP A 41 -15.43 -5.06 -15.79
CA ASP A 41 -14.07 -5.24 -15.25
C ASP A 41 -13.77 -4.30 -14.09
N CYS A 42 -14.25 -3.06 -14.21
CA CYS A 42 -14.13 -2.00 -13.23
C CYS A 42 -14.86 -2.38 -11.94
N PHE A 43 -16.02 -3.03 -12.05
CA PHE A 43 -16.77 -3.52 -10.90
C PHE A 43 -16.00 -4.60 -10.13
N LYS A 44 -15.32 -5.51 -10.85
CA LYS A 44 -14.43 -6.51 -10.22
C LYS A 44 -13.23 -5.83 -9.56
N LEU A 45 -12.67 -4.81 -10.23
CA LEU A 45 -11.57 -4.03 -9.69
C LEU A 45 -11.98 -3.29 -8.41
N ASP A 46 -13.12 -2.61 -8.41
CA ASP A 46 -13.64 -1.88 -7.25
C ASP A 46 -13.99 -2.81 -6.09
N ARG A 47 -14.53 -3.99 -6.38
CA ARG A 47 -14.75 -5.03 -5.37
C ARG A 47 -13.43 -5.45 -4.72
N PHE A 48 -12.41 -5.72 -5.54
CA PHE A 48 -11.07 -6.00 -5.03
C PHE A 48 -10.54 -4.82 -4.20
N LEU A 49 -10.63 -3.58 -4.69
CA LEU A 49 -10.12 -2.38 -4.00
C LEU A 49 -10.76 -2.18 -2.63
N THR A 50 -12.05 -2.45 -2.51
CA THR A 50 -12.82 -2.29 -1.26
C THR A 50 -12.65 -3.44 -0.28
N ASP A 51 -12.05 -4.56 -0.69
CA ASP A 51 -11.76 -5.70 0.19
C ASP A 51 -10.62 -5.33 1.18
N PRO A 52 -10.82 -5.48 2.51
CA PRO A 52 -9.80 -5.20 3.51
C PRO A 52 -8.71 -6.26 3.63
N ASN A 53 -8.96 -7.49 3.18
CA ASN A 53 -8.12 -8.67 3.37
C ASN A 53 -7.31 -9.00 2.11
N GLU A 54 -7.87 -8.74 0.94
CA GLU A 54 -7.22 -9.06 -0.33
C GLU A 54 -6.22 -7.97 -0.74
N ARG A 55 -4.94 -8.36 -0.84
CA ARG A 55 -3.83 -7.44 -1.21
C ARG A 55 -3.46 -7.50 -2.68
N VAL A 56 -3.61 -8.66 -3.33
CA VAL A 56 -3.19 -8.91 -4.71
C VAL A 56 -4.33 -9.55 -5.48
N CYS A 57 -4.61 -9.08 -6.68
CA CYS A 57 -5.60 -9.68 -7.58
C CYS A 57 -5.01 -9.87 -8.98
N HIS A 58 -5.47 -10.92 -9.64
CA HIS A 58 -5.01 -11.34 -10.97
C HIS A 58 -6.16 -11.21 -11.96
N PHE A 59 -5.96 -10.42 -13.01
CA PHE A 59 -6.92 -10.18 -14.07
C PHE A 59 -6.41 -10.77 -15.39
N PRO A 60 -6.73 -12.03 -15.72
CA PRO A 60 -6.41 -12.63 -17.01
C PRO A 60 -7.36 -12.05 -18.07
N VAL A 61 -7.01 -10.90 -18.65
CA VAL A 61 -7.85 -10.17 -19.59
C VAL A 61 -7.13 -9.82 -20.90
N SER A 62 -7.92 -9.63 -21.95
CA SER A 62 -7.42 -9.22 -23.26
C SER A 62 -6.67 -7.88 -23.20
N LYS A 63 -5.82 -7.61 -24.19
CA LYS A 63 -4.96 -6.41 -24.25
C LYS A 63 -5.76 -5.11 -24.07
N GLN A 64 -6.92 -4.98 -24.73
CA GLN A 64 -7.76 -3.78 -24.65
C GLN A 64 -8.31 -3.56 -23.24
N ARG A 65 -8.86 -4.62 -22.63
CA ARG A 65 -9.41 -4.56 -21.26
C ARG A 65 -8.30 -4.28 -20.25
N ARG A 66 -7.11 -4.82 -20.47
CA ARG A 66 -5.94 -4.52 -19.65
C ARG A 66 -5.52 -3.08 -19.72
N TYR A 67 -5.45 -2.52 -20.93
CA TYR A 67 -5.12 -1.11 -21.14
C TYR A 67 -6.12 -0.20 -20.43
N HIS A 68 -7.41 -0.53 -20.49
CA HIS A 68 -8.44 0.18 -19.74
C HIS A 68 -8.20 0.13 -18.22
N LEU A 69 -7.94 -1.05 -17.66
CA LEU A 69 -7.63 -1.19 -16.23
C LEU A 69 -6.35 -0.44 -15.83
N HIS A 70 -5.33 -0.41 -16.69
CA HIS A 70 -4.12 0.39 -16.47
C HIS A 70 -4.45 1.87 -16.33
N LEU A 71 -5.29 2.43 -17.21
CA LEU A 71 -5.70 3.83 -17.14
C LEU A 71 -6.51 4.15 -15.88
N GLN A 72 -7.39 3.26 -15.44
CA GLN A 72 -8.16 3.47 -14.20
C GLN A 72 -7.31 3.34 -12.94
N LEU A 73 -6.24 2.55 -13.00
CA LEU A 73 -5.30 2.38 -11.89
C LEU A 73 -4.21 3.45 -11.86
N ASP A 74 -4.14 4.31 -12.88
CA ASP A 74 -3.20 5.42 -12.91
C ASP A 74 -3.62 6.46 -11.86
N GLY A 75 -2.75 6.72 -10.89
CA GLY A 75 -3.05 7.54 -9.71
C GLY A 75 -3.74 6.82 -8.54
N ALA A 76 -4.05 5.52 -8.65
CA ALA A 76 -4.49 4.73 -7.51
C ALA A 76 -3.31 4.32 -6.61
N ASP A 77 -3.57 4.15 -5.31
CA ASP A 77 -2.61 3.61 -4.33
C ASP A 77 -2.40 2.08 -4.51
N CYS A 78 -2.08 1.66 -5.74
CA CYS A 78 -1.85 0.27 -6.16
C CYS A 78 -0.73 0.22 -7.20
N THR A 79 0.14 -0.79 -7.12
CA THR A 79 1.01 -1.16 -8.23
C THR A 79 0.27 -2.11 -9.16
N HIS A 80 0.54 -2.01 -10.45
CA HIS A 80 -0.10 -2.84 -11.45
C HIS A 80 0.97 -3.30 -12.45
N LEU A 81 1.12 -4.60 -12.61
CA LEU A 81 2.14 -5.21 -13.46
C LEU A 81 1.47 -6.22 -14.39
N THR A 82 1.86 -6.22 -15.66
CA THR A 82 1.45 -7.28 -16.57
C THR A 82 2.41 -8.45 -16.45
N ASP A 83 1.94 -9.58 -15.95
CA ASP A 83 2.62 -10.85 -16.11
C ASP A 83 2.47 -11.32 -17.57
N ARG A 84 3.61 -11.40 -18.26
CA ARG A 84 3.69 -11.73 -19.69
C ARG A 84 3.82 -13.23 -19.94
N ARG A 85 3.68 -14.07 -18.91
CA ARG A 85 3.66 -15.53 -19.04
C ARG A 85 2.37 -15.99 -19.69
N GLY A 86 2.49 -16.60 -20.86
CA GLY A 86 1.35 -17.21 -21.59
C GLY A 86 0.42 -16.20 -22.29
N SER A 87 -0.60 -16.76 -22.93
CA SER A 87 -1.70 -16.02 -23.56
C SER A 87 -3.02 -16.60 -23.05
N PRO A 88 -3.94 -15.78 -22.51
CA PRO A 88 -3.86 -14.33 -22.32
C PRO A 88 -2.94 -13.91 -21.16
N GLN A 89 -2.19 -12.81 -21.35
CA GLN A 89 -1.35 -12.23 -20.30
C GLN A 89 -2.20 -11.64 -19.16
N THR A 90 -1.70 -11.73 -17.93
CA THR A 90 -2.46 -11.41 -16.71
C THR A 90 -2.02 -10.07 -16.13
N LEU A 91 -2.96 -9.20 -15.78
CA LEU A 91 -2.67 -7.99 -15.01
C LEU A 91 -2.72 -8.30 -13.52
N VAL A 92 -1.58 -8.17 -12.86
CA VAL A 92 -1.42 -8.33 -11.42
C VAL A 92 -1.53 -6.96 -10.78
N VAL A 93 -2.61 -6.75 -10.01
CA VAL A 93 -2.83 -5.52 -9.24
C VAL A 93 -2.50 -5.80 -7.80
N THR A 94 -1.54 -5.05 -7.24
CA THR A 94 -1.11 -5.17 -5.84
C THR A 94 -1.38 -3.86 -5.13
N LYS A 95 -2.16 -3.90 -4.06
CA LYS A 95 -2.40 -2.72 -3.23
C LYS A 95 -1.11 -2.32 -2.54
N THR A 96 -0.64 -1.11 -2.77
CA THR A 96 0.50 -0.57 -2.04
C THR A 96 -0.03 -0.12 -0.70
N GLY A 97 0.39 -0.75 0.39
CA GLY A 97 0.23 -0.17 1.73
C GLY A 97 0.74 1.26 1.63
N ARG A 98 -0.01 2.27 2.11
CA ARG A 98 0.51 3.65 2.19
C ARG A 98 1.97 3.54 2.59
N ARG A 99 2.85 4.13 1.79
CA ARG A 99 4.28 4.11 2.05
C ARG A 99 4.50 4.61 3.48
N HIS A 100 4.69 3.68 4.42
CA HIS A 100 5.53 3.93 5.59
C HIS A 100 7.00 4.15 5.16
N GLY A 101 7.30 4.03 3.85
CA GLY A 101 8.63 4.21 3.27
C GLY A 101 9.02 5.65 2.93
N THR A 102 8.12 6.63 3.01
CA THR A 102 8.52 8.05 2.97
C THR A 102 8.65 8.63 4.38
N ASP A 103 7.84 8.15 5.32
CA ASP A 103 7.88 8.57 6.73
C ASP A 103 9.16 8.10 7.46
N LEU A 104 9.77 6.99 7.03
CA LEU A 104 11.07 6.55 7.56
C LEU A 104 12.26 7.37 7.05
N GLN A 105 12.13 8.06 5.92
CA GLN A 105 13.20 8.90 5.36
C GLN A 105 13.12 10.34 5.88
N GLU A 106 11.91 10.80 6.25
CA GLU A 106 11.69 12.05 7.01
C GLU A 106 11.82 11.86 8.53
N TRP A 107 11.89 10.64 9.04
CA TRP A 107 12.24 10.35 10.44
C TRP A 107 13.75 10.44 10.64
N ARG A 108 14.23 11.67 10.86
CA ARG A 108 15.59 11.96 11.29
C ARG A 108 15.60 12.65 12.65
#